data_AF-A0A8H3XHZ7-F1
#
_entry.id   AF-A0A8H3XHZ7-F1
#
_cell.length_a   1.000
_cell.length_b   1.000
_cell.length_c   1.000
_cell.angle_alpha   90.00
_cell.angle_beta   90.00
_cell.angle_gamma   90.00
#
_symmetry.space_group_name_H-M   'P 1'
#
loop_
_entity.id
_entity.type
_entity.pdbx_description
1 polymer ?
#
loop_
_entity_poly.entity_id
_entity_poly.type
_entity_poly.pdbx_seq_one_letter_code
_entity_poly.pdbx_strand_id
1 'polypeptide(L)'
;MHYRQMAPPDGMKERDYVLWLLDLSCEFCKKKTSLDISWEFRVRTCSKCLEENFVRHNDLSSSLTSGIPTFILNCVPWKRDDRHYRVRIFREEQVIEKYKDYLRVPEHEREEWKKQQLDKVLQIQRDSSIRRVEDELAKEGRKEYRRKIIRERFNKMLKETNEDGSLKYNENILKSCPALHNAFNYDTYFSERAWKLLKGKLIKEHNMKNFHKEFS
;
A
#
# COMPACT_ATOMS: atom_id res chain seq x y z
N MET A 1 -17.57 -1.56 2.44
CA MET A 1 -16.31 -0.82 2.16
C MET A 1 -15.24 -1.53 2.97
N HIS A 2 -14.25 -2.18 2.34
CA HIS A 2 -13.23 -2.95 3.07
C HIS A 2 -12.18 -1.98 3.63
N TYR A 3 -12.39 -1.53 4.87
CA TYR A 3 -11.41 -0.80 5.67
C TYR A 3 -10.64 -1.78 6.56
N ARG A 4 -9.44 -1.38 7.01
CA ARG A 4 -8.64 -2.15 7.97
C ARG A 4 -9.43 -2.31 9.27
N GLN A 5 -9.58 -3.54 9.73
CA GLN A 5 -10.30 -3.92 10.94
C GLN A 5 -9.38 -4.12 12.14
N MET A 6 -8.06 -4.22 11.96
CA MET A 6 -7.13 -4.40 13.07
C MET A 6 -7.08 -3.18 13.98
N ALA A 7 -7.03 -3.47 15.28
CA ALA A 7 -6.79 -2.50 16.33
C ALA A 7 -5.45 -1.74 16.12
N PRO A 8 -5.31 -0.56 16.73
CA PRO A 8 -4.05 0.17 16.75
C PRO A 8 -2.88 -0.70 17.21
N PRO A 9 -1.67 -0.49 16.67
CA PRO A 9 -0.46 -1.10 17.22
C PRO A 9 -0.25 -0.71 18.69
N ASP A 10 0.42 -1.56 19.46
CA ASP A 10 0.72 -1.29 20.87
C ASP A 10 1.40 0.07 21.07
N GLY A 11 0.87 0.87 22.01
CA GLY A 11 1.37 2.22 22.28
C GLY A 11 0.87 3.30 21.32
N MET A 12 -0.01 2.97 20.36
CA MET A 12 -0.71 3.95 19.53
C MET A 12 -2.17 4.06 19.95
N LYS A 13 -2.68 5.27 20.19
CA LYS A 13 -4.09 5.49 20.50
C LYS A 13 -4.94 5.34 19.24
N GLU A 14 -6.20 4.93 19.40
CA GLU A 14 -7.11 4.71 18.28
C GLU A 14 -7.29 5.95 17.41
N ARG A 15 -7.47 7.12 18.01
CA ARG A 15 -7.57 8.39 17.28
C ARG A 15 -6.33 8.65 16.41
N ASP A 16 -5.15 8.47 16.98
CA ASP A 16 -3.88 8.72 16.28
C ASP A 16 -3.68 7.69 15.16
N TYR A 17 -4.06 6.44 15.41
CA TYR A 17 -4.05 5.39 14.40
C TYR A 17 -4.96 5.72 13.22
N VAL A 18 -6.21 6.11 13.47
CA VAL A 18 -7.15 6.49 12.41
C VAL A 18 -6.61 7.69 11.62
N LEU A 19 -6.10 8.73 12.30
CA LEU A 19 -5.51 9.88 11.63
C LEU A 19 -4.31 9.47 10.77
N TRP A 20 -3.43 8.60 11.27
CA TRP A 20 -2.28 8.09 10.53
C TRP A 20 -2.67 7.15 9.37
N LEU A 21 -3.80 6.45 9.47
CA LEU A 21 -4.34 5.68 8.35
C LEU A 21 -4.90 6.58 7.23
N LEU A 22 -5.48 7.72 7.60
CA LEU A 22 -6.07 8.70 6.69
C LEU A 22 -5.05 9.69 6.12
N ASP A 23 -3.97 9.97 6.84
CA ASP A 23 -2.89 10.80 6.37
C ASP A 23 -2.06 10.05 5.32
N LEU A 24 -2.31 10.39 4.06
CA LEU A 24 -1.61 9.84 2.90
C LEU A 24 -0.41 10.71 2.52
N SER A 25 0.26 11.35 3.49
CA SER A 25 1.50 12.11 3.28
C SER A 25 2.74 11.35 3.75
N CYS A 26 3.86 11.55 3.05
CA CYS A 26 5.16 11.01 3.45
C CYS A 26 5.57 11.64 4.77
N GLU A 27 6.07 10.84 5.71
CA GLU A 27 6.51 11.34 7.02
C GLU A 27 7.63 12.37 6.92
N PHE A 28 8.55 12.18 5.97
CA PHE A 28 9.75 13.02 5.82
C PHE A 28 9.49 14.26 4.96
N CYS A 29 8.96 14.08 3.74
CA CYS A 29 8.78 15.20 2.81
C CYS A 29 7.37 15.81 2.79
N LYS A 30 6.42 15.24 3.55
CA LYS A 30 5.01 15.68 3.67
C LYS A 30 4.22 15.73 2.36
N LYS A 31 4.77 15.22 1.26
CA LYS A 31 4.08 15.12 -0.04
C LYS A 31 3.10 13.95 -0.04
N LYS A 32 1.94 14.14 -0.68
CA LYS A 32 0.92 13.11 -0.91
C LYS A 32 1.23 12.35 -2.20
N THR A 33 2.10 11.34 -2.11
CA THR A 33 2.51 10.49 -3.25
C THR A 33 2.03 9.04 -3.06
N SER A 34 2.42 8.11 -3.94
CA SER A 34 2.30 6.68 -3.60
C SER A 34 3.17 6.41 -2.37
N LEU A 35 2.55 5.95 -1.29
CA LEU A 35 3.21 5.71 -0.01
C LEU A 35 2.99 4.28 0.39
N ASP A 36 4.09 3.66 0.79
CA ASP A 36 4.04 2.39 1.46
C ASP A 36 4.08 2.59 2.97
N ILE A 37 3.40 1.71 3.70
CA ILE A 37 3.44 1.69 5.15
C ILE A 37 4.53 0.71 5.56
N SER A 38 5.57 1.24 6.21
CA SER A 38 6.58 0.40 6.85
C SER A 38 6.15 0.15 8.29
N TRP A 39 5.33 -0.88 8.50
CA TRP A 39 4.72 -1.21 9.80
C TRP A 39 5.75 -1.40 10.92
N GLU A 40 6.95 -1.90 10.62
CA GLU A 40 8.03 -2.09 11.60
C GLU A 40 8.53 -0.78 12.19
N PHE A 41 8.46 0.29 11.39
CA PHE A 41 8.91 1.62 11.76
C PHE A 41 7.74 2.55 12.09
N ARG A 42 6.50 2.11 11.79
CA ARG A 42 5.24 2.89 11.93
C ARG A 42 5.26 4.20 11.15
N VAL A 43 5.91 4.19 9.99
CA VAL A 43 6.06 5.36 9.13
C VAL A 43 5.42 5.12 7.75
N ARG A 44 4.97 6.21 7.13
CA ARG A 44 4.60 6.24 5.71
C ARG A 44 5.70 6.92 4.92
N THR A 45 6.21 6.23 3.92
CA THR A 45 7.39 6.72 3.18
C THR A 45 7.15 6.63 1.69
N CYS A 46 7.52 7.69 0.96
CA CYS A 46 7.65 7.58 -0.49
C CYS A 46 8.95 6.85 -0.83
N SER A 47 9.04 6.30 -2.05
CA SER A 47 10.23 5.55 -2.48
C SER A 47 11.52 6.35 -2.34
N LYS A 48 11.50 7.64 -2.68
CA LYS A 48 12.66 8.52 -2.57
C LYS A 48 13.13 8.66 -1.12
N CYS A 49 12.23 9.00 -0.19
CA CYS A 49 12.60 9.16 1.22
C CYS A 49 12.98 7.82 1.87
N LEU A 50 12.47 6.69 1.37
CA LEU A 50 12.90 5.38 1.82
C LEU A 50 14.38 5.15 1.49
N GLU A 51 14.82 5.51 0.29
CA GLU A 51 16.23 5.39 -0.13
C GLU A 51 17.16 6.36 0.62
N GLU A 52 16.66 7.54 0.99
CA GLU A 52 17.46 8.57 1.68
C GLU A 52 17.58 8.35 3.20
N ASN A 53 16.57 7.80 3.86
CA ASN A 53 16.48 7.73 5.33
C ASN A 53 16.67 6.32 5.90
N PHE A 54 16.82 5.31 5.04
CA PHE A 54 16.96 3.92 5.45
C PHE A 54 18.16 3.28 4.76
N VAL A 55 18.79 2.34 5.46
CA VAL A 55 20.01 1.67 5.03
C VAL A 55 19.74 0.19 4.85
N ARG A 56 20.23 -0.39 3.74
CA ARG A 56 20.16 -1.82 3.50
C ARG A 56 21.28 -2.53 4.26
N HIS A 57 21.01 -3.77 4.66
CA HIS A 57 21.97 -4.61 5.37
C HIS A 57 23.35 -4.67 4.69
N ASN A 58 23.36 -4.77 3.36
CA ASN A 58 24.60 -4.89 2.58
C ASN A 58 25.38 -3.58 2.51
N ASP A 59 24.71 -2.45 2.73
CA ASP A 59 25.30 -1.10 2.69
C ASP A 59 25.74 -0.64 4.09
N LEU A 60 25.50 -1.44 5.14
CA LEU A 60 25.92 -1.11 6.52
C LEU A 60 27.44 -1.15 6.71
N SER A 61 28.16 -1.92 5.89
CA SER A 61 29.63 -1.99 5.93
C SER A 61 30.30 -0.72 5.41
N SER A 62 29.60 0.07 4.60
CA SER A 62 30.05 1.34 4.03
C SER A 62 29.44 2.58 4.71
N SER A 63 28.61 2.41 5.74
CA SER A 63 27.89 3.50 6.43
C SER A 63 28.49 3.87 7.81
N LEU A 64 27.89 4.86 8.50
CA LEU A 64 28.21 5.29 9.87
C LEU A 64 28.10 4.16 10.92
N THR A 65 27.58 2.98 10.53
CA THR A 65 27.45 1.81 11.40
C THR A 65 28.66 0.86 11.35
N SER A 66 29.73 1.22 10.65
CA SER A 66 30.97 0.46 10.64
C SER A 66 31.51 0.27 12.07
N GLY A 67 31.64 -0.99 12.51
CA GLY A 67 32.02 -1.36 13.88
C GLY A 67 30.86 -1.73 14.81
N ILE A 68 29.60 -1.54 14.40
CA ILE A 68 28.45 -2.04 15.16
C ILE A 68 28.37 -3.58 15.03
N PRO A 69 28.33 -4.33 16.14
CA PRO A 69 28.20 -5.77 16.10
C PRO A 69 26.91 -6.21 15.38
N THR A 70 27.02 -7.20 14.50
CA THR A 70 25.89 -7.68 13.67
C THR A 70 24.69 -8.15 14.49
N PHE A 71 24.88 -8.62 15.73
CA PHE A 71 23.76 -9.02 16.59
C PHE A 71 22.84 -7.84 16.94
N ILE A 72 23.34 -6.59 16.98
CA ILE A 72 22.52 -5.40 17.23
C ILE A 72 21.43 -5.25 16.17
N LEU A 73 21.73 -5.66 14.93
CA LEU A 73 20.76 -5.64 13.83
C LEU A 73 19.60 -6.61 14.05
N ASN A 74 19.76 -7.63 14.89
CA ASN A 74 18.67 -8.52 15.30
C ASN A 74 17.85 -7.94 16.46
N CYS A 75 18.37 -6.90 17.13
CA CYS A 75 17.74 -6.20 18.25
C CYS A 75 17.04 -4.90 17.82
N VAL A 76 16.90 -4.65 16.52
CA VAL A 76 16.13 -3.53 15.97
C VAL A 76 15.06 -4.01 14.98
N PRO A 77 13.94 -3.27 14.83
CA PRO A 77 12.98 -3.52 13.76
C PRO A 77 13.63 -3.37 12.38
N TRP A 78 13.12 -4.12 11.40
CA TRP A 78 13.65 -4.12 10.04
C TRP A 78 12.57 -4.47 9.02
N LYS A 79 12.66 -3.92 7.82
CA LYS A 79 11.75 -4.24 6.73
C LYS A 79 12.46 -5.09 5.68
N ARG A 80 11.75 -5.99 4.98
CA ARG A 80 12.30 -6.65 3.78
C ARG A 80 12.28 -5.67 2.61
N ASP A 81 13.34 -5.67 1.82
CA ASP A 81 13.31 -5.00 0.52
C ASP A 81 12.35 -5.74 -0.41
N ASP A 82 11.33 -5.05 -0.90
CA ASP A 82 10.32 -5.62 -1.80
C ASP A 82 10.92 -6.09 -3.13
N ARG A 83 12.08 -5.53 -3.54
CA ARG A 83 12.81 -5.94 -4.75
C ARG A 83 13.78 -7.09 -4.48
N HIS A 84 14.27 -7.21 -3.25
CA HIS A 84 15.27 -8.19 -2.86
C HIS A 84 14.92 -8.81 -1.50
N TYR A 85 14.04 -9.82 -1.50
CA TYR A 85 13.44 -10.40 -0.29
C TYR A 85 14.41 -10.90 0.81
N ARG A 86 15.70 -11.11 0.47
CA ARG A 86 16.76 -11.49 1.42
C ARG A 86 17.44 -10.31 2.10
N VAL A 87 17.22 -9.10 1.59
CA VAL A 87 17.84 -7.86 2.08
C VAL A 87 16.92 -7.25 3.13
N ARG A 88 17.50 -6.99 4.30
CA ARG A 88 16.86 -6.22 5.37
C ARG A 88 17.18 -4.74 5.21
N ILE A 89 16.19 -3.90 5.44
CA ILE A 89 16.26 -2.45 5.48
C ILE A 89 16.08 -2.01 6.93
N PHE A 90 16.89 -1.08 7.38
CA PHE A 90 16.89 -0.55 8.74
C PHE A 90 16.81 0.96 8.71
N ARG A 91 16.25 1.55 9.77
CA ARG A 91 16.44 2.98 10.03
C ARG A 91 17.77 3.16 10.74
N GLU A 92 18.66 3.95 10.13
CA GLU A 92 20.03 4.12 10.63
C GLU A 92 20.07 4.66 12.07
N GLU A 93 19.24 5.66 12.37
CA GLU A 93 19.10 6.25 13.70
C GLU A 93 18.76 5.20 14.77
N GLN A 94 17.86 4.26 14.47
CA GLN A 94 17.47 3.21 15.42
C GLN A 94 18.61 2.22 15.69
N VAL A 95 19.43 1.91 14.68
CA VAL A 95 20.61 1.05 14.85
C VAL A 95 21.62 1.73 15.76
N ILE A 96 21.90 3.02 15.51
CA ILE A 96 22.86 3.81 16.31
C ILE A 96 22.38 3.94 17.76
N GLU A 97 21.10 4.28 17.97
CA GLU A 97 20.51 4.37 19.30
C GLU A 97 20.56 3.04 20.04
N LYS A 98 20.20 1.93 19.37
CA LYS A 98 20.23 0.61 19.99
C LYS A 98 21.65 0.18 20.37
N TYR A 99 22.64 0.54 19.56
CA TYR A 99 24.03 0.29 19.88
C TYR A 99 24.51 1.11 21.09
N LYS A 100 24.12 2.39 21.17
CA LYS A 100 24.40 3.25 22.35
C LYS A 100 23.74 2.69 23.62
N ASP A 101 22.52 2.18 23.52
CA ASP A 101 21.85 1.50 24.63
C ASP A 101 22.69 0.29 25.08
N TYR A 102 23.10 -0.57 24.15
CA TYR A 102 23.90 -1.76 24.45
C TYR A 102 25.21 -1.44 25.17
N LEU A 103 25.91 -0.37 24.77
CA LEU A 103 27.16 0.05 25.41
C LEU A 103 26.97 0.45 26.88
N ARG A 104 25.77 0.87 27.28
CA ARG A 104 25.42 1.22 28.67
C ARG A 104 25.02 -0.01 29.50
N VAL A 105 24.81 -1.17 28.88
CA VAL A 105 24.42 -2.39 29.59
C VAL A 105 25.64 -3.03 30.26
N PRO A 106 25.60 -3.27 31.58
CA PRO A 106 26.65 -4.00 32.30
C PRO A 106 26.89 -5.36 31.67
N GLU A 107 28.15 -5.80 31.61
CA GLU A 107 28.54 -7.01 30.87
C GLU A 107 27.76 -8.26 31.29
N HIS A 108 27.53 -8.43 32.60
CA HIS A 108 26.79 -9.56 33.16
C HIS A 108 25.30 -9.58 32.80
N GLU A 109 24.71 -8.45 32.38
CA GLU A 109 23.30 -8.36 31.97
C GLU A 109 23.11 -8.47 30.45
N ARG A 110 24.19 -8.43 29.67
CA ARG A 110 24.11 -8.28 28.20
C ARG A 110 23.37 -9.42 27.51
N GLU A 111 23.53 -10.66 27.95
CA GLU A 111 22.85 -11.81 27.33
C GLU A 111 21.35 -11.77 27.56
N GLU A 112 20.92 -11.43 28.77
CA GLU A 112 19.50 -11.29 29.09
C GLU A 112 18.90 -10.09 28.34
N TRP A 113 19.62 -8.97 28.31
CA TRP A 113 19.22 -7.80 27.53
C TRP A 113 19.04 -8.13 26.04
N LYS A 114 19.97 -8.88 25.43
CA LYS A 114 19.88 -9.30 24.02
C LYS A 114 18.60 -10.10 23.76
N LYS A 115 18.29 -11.08 24.62
CA LYS A 115 17.06 -11.90 24.51
C LYS A 115 15.81 -11.02 24.56
N GLN A 116 15.73 -10.12 25.53
CA GLN A 116 14.60 -9.21 25.67
C GLN A 116 14.41 -8.28 24.48
N GLN A 117 15.51 -7.75 23.90
CA GLN A 117 15.40 -6.93 22.70
C GLN A 117 14.98 -7.76 21.48
N LEU A 118 15.52 -8.97 21.33
CA LEU A 118 15.15 -9.87 20.24
C LEU A 118 13.66 -10.22 20.30
N ASP A 119 13.13 -10.56 21.48
CA ASP A 119 11.72 -10.89 21.66
C ASP A 119 10.80 -9.71 21.28
N LYS A 120 11.16 -8.49 21.68
CA LYS A 120 10.45 -7.27 21.29
C LYS A 120 10.43 -7.09 19.77
N VAL A 121 11.58 -7.28 19.11
CA VAL A 121 11.66 -7.20 17.64
C VAL A 121 10.79 -8.28 17.00
N LEU A 122 10.84 -9.52 17.49
CA LEU A 122 10.02 -10.61 16.95
C LEU A 122 8.52 -10.36 17.11
N GLN A 123 8.09 -9.69 18.18
CA GLN A 123 6.70 -9.24 18.33
C GLN A 123 6.33 -8.19 17.29
N ILE A 124 7.17 -7.16 17.10
CA ILE A 124 6.97 -6.11 16.09
C ILE A 124 6.90 -6.72 14.67
N GLN A 125 7.78 -7.67 14.36
CA GLN A 125 7.81 -8.34 13.05
C GLN A 125 6.56 -9.19 12.80
N ARG A 126 6.06 -9.89 13.83
CA ARG A 126 4.81 -10.66 13.75
C ARG A 126 3.61 -9.75 13.52
N ASP A 127 3.46 -8.70 14.32
CA ASP A 127 2.38 -7.71 14.15
C ASP A 127 2.44 -7.07 12.75
N SER A 128 3.62 -6.63 12.32
CA SER A 128 3.84 -6.05 10.99
C SER A 128 3.48 -7.00 9.85
N SER A 129 3.75 -8.30 10.01
CA SER A 129 3.40 -9.32 9.01
C SER A 129 1.88 -9.52 8.90
N ILE A 130 1.17 -9.56 10.03
CA ILE A 130 -0.28 -9.70 10.06
C ILE A 130 -0.94 -8.48 9.40
N ARG A 131 -0.46 -7.27 9.72
CA ARG A 131 -0.99 -6.01 9.14
C ARG A 131 -0.77 -5.90 7.64
N ARG A 132 0.33 -6.41 7.11
CA ARG A 132 0.53 -6.50 5.65
C ARG A 132 -0.49 -7.41 4.99
N VAL A 133 -0.79 -8.56 5.59
CA VAL A 133 -1.83 -9.47 5.07
C VAL A 133 -3.18 -8.75 5.04
N GLU A 134 -3.53 -8.04 6.11
CA GLU A 134 -4.74 -7.23 6.15
C GLU A 134 -4.75 -6.13 5.08
N ASP A 135 -3.62 -5.45 4.87
CA ASP A 135 -3.49 -4.44 3.81
C ASP A 135 -3.80 -5.00 2.43
N GLU A 136 -3.28 -6.18 2.12
CA GLU A 136 -3.54 -6.87 0.86
C GLU A 136 -4.99 -7.34 0.75
N LEU A 137 -5.57 -7.90 1.81
CA LEU A 137 -6.98 -8.28 1.84
C LEU A 137 -7.91 -7.06 1.65
N ALA A 138 -7.59 -5.93 2.29
CA ALA A 138 -8.34 -4.70 2.14
C ALA A 138 -8.20 -4.14 0.71
N LYS A 139 -7.02 -4.22 0.08
CA LYS A 139 -6.81 -3.87 -1.33
C LYS A 139 -7.66 -4.74 -2.25
N GLU A 140 -7.64 -6.05 -2.08
CA GLU A 140 -8.42 -6.95 -2.93
C GLU A 140 -9.92 -6.75 -2.75
N GLY A 141 -10.38 -6.62 -1.49
CA GLY A 141 -11.79 -6.33 -1.19
C GLY A 141 -12.27 -4.98 -1.76
N ARG A 142 -11.38 -3.99 -1.93
CA ARG A 142 -11.70 -2.73 -2.64
C ARG A 142 -11.80 -2.93 -4.15
N LYS A 143 -10.86 -3.67 -4.75
CA LYS A 143 -10.88 -4.01 -6.19
C LYS A 143 -12.13 -4.79 -6.56
N GLU A 144 -12.48 -5.80 -5.77
CA GLU A 144 -13.68 -6.60 -5.99
C GLU A 144 -14.95 -5.75 -5.89
N TYR A 145 -15.09 -4.96 -4.82
CA TYR A 145 -16.22 -4.05 -4.65
C TYR A 145 -16.36 -3.07 -5.82
N ARG A 146 -15.24 -2.50 -6.28
CA ARG A 146 -15.21 -1.64 -7.47
C ARG A 146 -15.68 -2.38 -8.72
N ARG A 147 -15.15 -3.59 -8.99
CA ARG A 147 -15.55 -4.42 -10.14
C ARG A 147 -17.05 -4.70 -10.10
N LYS A 148 -17.59 -5.02 -8.92
CA LYS A 148 -19.03 -5.23 -8.72
C LYS A 148 -19.85 -4.01 -9.12
N ILE A 149 -19.55 -2.82 -8.59
CA ILE A 149 -20.30 -1.60 -8.92
C ILE A 149 -20.20 -1.28 -10.42
N ILE A 150 -19.01 -1.39 -11.01
CA ILE A 150 -18.83 -1.13 -12.45
C ILE A 150 -19.72 -2.08 -13.26
N ARG A 151 -19.70 -3.39 -12.95
CA ARG A 151 -20.56 -4.38 -13.63
C ARG A 151 -22.04 -4.05 -13.48
N GLU A 152 -22.50 -3.74 -12.27
CA GLU A 152 -23.90 -3.39 -12.03
C GLU A 152 -24.35 -2.17 -12.83
N ARG A 153 -23.53 -1.10 -12.85
CA ARG A 153 -23.84 0.11 -13.60
C ARG A 153 -23.71 -0.09 -15.12
N PHE A 154 -22.73 -0.86 -15.56
CA PHE A 154 -22.57 -1.25 -16.96
C PHE A 154 -23.78 -2.05 -17.46
N ASN A 155 -24.25 -3.04 -16.69
CA ASN A 155 -25.44 -3.82 -17.03
C ASN A 155 -26.71 -2.95 -17.08
N LYS A 156 -26.81 -1.90 -16.26
CA LYS A 156 -27.89 -0.91 -16.38
C LYS A 156 -27.79 -0.11 -17.68
N MET A 157 -26.58 0.30 -18.07
CA MET A 157 -26.35 1.02 -19.33
C MET A 157 -26.72 0.17 -20.55
N LEU A 158 -26.43 -1.14 -20.53
CA LEU A 158 -26.80 -2.06 -21.62
C LEU A 158 -28.32 -2.20 -21.81
N LYS A 159 -29.12 -1.87 -20.81
CA LYS A 159 -30.58 -1.93 -20.86
C LYS A 159 -31.21 -0.59 -21.25
N GLU A 160 -30.42 0.45 -21.48
CA GLU A 160 -30.94 1.74 -21.95
C GLU A 160 -31.44 1.58 -23.39
N THR A 161 -32.67 2.03 -23.65
CA THR A 161 -33.31 2.00 -24.97
C THR A 161 -33.45 3.41 -25.54
N ASN A 162 -33.55 3.49 -26.86
CA ASN A 162 -34.02 4.68 -27.56
C ASN A 162 -35.55 4.80 -27.44
N GLU A 163 -36.14 5.88 -27.96
CA GLU A 163 -37.58 6.12 -27.94
C GLU A 163 -38.38 5.05 -28.70
N ASP A 164 -37.76 4.43 -29.71
CA ASP A 164 -38.32 3.33 -30.51
C ASP A 164 -38.22 1.95 -29.82
N GLY A 165 -37.69 1.89 -28.59
CA GLY A 165 -37.49 0.65 -27.85
C GLY A 165 -36.25 -0.16 -28.26
N SER A 166 -35.49 0.26 -29.27
CA SER A 166 -34.22 -0.37 -29.64
C SER A 166 -33.15 -0.13 -28.57
N LEU A 167 -32.22 -1.07 -28.42
CA LEU A 167 -31.11 -0.90 -27.47
C LEU A 167 -30.21 0.26 -27.91
N LYS A 168 -29.98 1.19 -26.99
CA LYS A 168 -29.19 2.40 -27.26
C LYS A 168 -27.71 2.10 -27.53
N TYR A 169 -27.19 1.01 -26.97
CA TYR A 169 -25.78 0.64 -27.11
C TYR A 169 -25.60 -0.83 -27.46
N ASN A 170 -24.61 -1.08 -28.32
CA ASN A 170 -24.18 -2.43 -28.68
C ASN A 170 -23.21 -2.96 -27.60
N GLU A 171 -23.57 -4.08 -26.99
CA GLU A 171 -22.80 -4.71 -25.91
C GLU A 171 -21.38 -5.10 -26.33
N ASN A 172 -21.20 -5.70 -27.51
CA ASN A 172 -19.90 -6.17 -27.98
C ASN A 172 -18.93 -4.99 -28.20
N ILE A 173 -19.45 -3.88 -28.74
CA ILE A 173 -18.66 -2.66 -28.91
C ILE A 173 -18.24 -2.11 -27.56
N LEU A 174 -19.19 -1.95 -26.63
CA LEU A 174 -18.92 -1.44 -25.28
C LEU A 174 -17.95 -2.32 -24.48
N LYS A 175 -18.04 -3.64 -24.59
CA LYS A 175 -17.11 -4.58 -23.95
C LYS A 175 -15.68 -4.45 -24.48
N SER A 176 -15.52 -4.01 -25.73
CA SER A 176 -14.22 -3.79 -26.37
C SER A 176 -13.62 -2.41 -26.10
N CYS A 177 -14.32 -1.53 -25.36
CA CYS A 177 -13.88 -0.16 -25.10
C CYS A 177 -12.69 -0.14 -24.11
N PRO A 178 -11.54 0.46 -24.47
CA PRO A 178 -10.40 0.61 -23.56
C PRO A 178 -10.76 1.28 -22.24
N ALA A 179 -11.69 2.25 -22.26
CA ALA A 179 -12.16 2.89 -21.03
C ALA A 179 -12.75 1.91 -20.02
N LEU A 180 -13.47 0.87 -20.48
CA LEU A 180 -14.05 -0.15 -19.60
C LEU A 180 -12.96 -1.01 -18.96
N HIS A 181 -12.01 -1.50 -19.76
CA HIS A 181 -10.89 -2.30 -19.28
C HIS A 181 -10.06 -1.53 -18.25
N ASN A 182 -9.71 -0.27 -18.56
CA ASN A 182 -8.95 0.59 -17.66
C ASN A 182 -9.72 0.84 -16.36
N ALA A 183 -11.05 1.01 -16.42
CA ALA A 183 -11.86 1.25 -15.23
C ALA A 183 -11.76 0.12 -14.19
N PHE A 184 -11.58 -1.13 -14.63
CA PHE A 184 -11.41 -2.29 -13.75
C PHE A 184 -10.01 -2.43 -13.13
N ASN A 185 -9.00 -1.73 -13.67
CA ASN A 185 -7.61 -1.84 -13.23
C ASN A 185 -7.21 -0.81 -12.15
N TYR A 186 -8.00 0.23 -11.93
CA TYR A 186 -7.72 1.23 -10.89
C TYR A 186 -8.06 0.74 -9.48
N ASP A 187 -7.21 1.05 -8.49
CA ASP A 187 -7.41 0.71 -7.06
C ASP A 187 -8.17 1.78 -6.25
N THR A 188 -8.74 2.78 -6.93
CA THR A 188 -9.46 3.89 -6.28
C THR A 188 -10.93 3.57 -6.02
N TYR A 189 -11.54 4.24 -5.05
CA TYR A 189 -12.99 4.19 -4.83
C TYR A 189 -13.77 4.63 -6.09
N PHE A 190 -14.89 3.94 -6.40
CA PHE A 190 -15.69 4.22 -7.59
C PHE A 190 -16.97 4.99 -7.24
N SER A 191 -16.87 6.31 -7.22
CA SER A 191 -17.97 7.22 -6.91
C SER A 191 -18.98 7.36 -8.05
N GLU A 192 -20.12 8.02 -7.80
CA GLU A 192 -21.06 8.44 -8.85
C GLU A 192 -20.40 9.34 -9.90
N ARG A 193 -19.54 10.28 -9.46
CA ARG A 193 -18.77 11.14 -10.37
C ARG A 193 -17.85 10.30 -11.27
N ALA A 194 -17.17 9.29 -10.72
CA ALA A 194 -16.32 8.40 -11.49
C ALA A 194 -17.11 7.63 -12.55
N TRP A 195 -18.34 7.21 -12.23
CA TRP A 195 -19.24 6.60 -13.22
C TRP A 195 -19.70 7.55 -14.30
N LYS A 196 -20.11 8.78 -13.97
CA LYS A 196 -20.49 9.77 -15.00
C LYS A 196 -19.35 10.00 -16.00
N LEU A 197 -18.11 10.10 -15.51
CA LEU A 197 -16.92 10.22 -16.35
C LEU A 197 -16.68 8.97 -17.20
N LEU A 198 -16.79 7.77 -16.62
CA LEU A 198 -16.64 6.51 -17.35
C LEU A 198 -17.72 6.38 -18.44
N LYS A 199 -19.00 6.57 -18.09
CA LYS A 199 -20.12 6.49 -19.02
C LYS A 199 -19.93 7.44 -20.19
N GLY A 200 -19.52 8.69 -19.94
CA GLY A 200 -19.23 9.66 -21.01
C GLY A 200 -18.13 9.18 -21.96
N LYS A 201 -17.05 8.58 -21.44
CA LYS A 201 -15.99 7.97 -22.27
C LYS A 201 -16.48 6.77 -23.07
N LEU A 202 -17.26 5.89 -22.45
CA LEU A 202 -17.83 4.71 -23.10
C LEU A 202 -18.75 5.10 -24.26
N ILE A 203 -19.61 6.10 -24.08
CA ILE A 203 -20.48 6.61 -25.15
C ILE A 203 -19.64 7.14 -26.31
N LYS A 204 -18.60 7.94 -26.01
CA LYS A 204 -17.71 8.49 -27.05
C LYS A 204 -17.00 7.39 -27.84
N GLU A 205 -16.42 6.40 -27.15
CA GLU A 205 -15.72 5.27 -27.78
C GLU A 205 -16.67 4.34 -28.54
N HIS A 206 -17.88 4.11 -28.00
CA HIS A 206 -18.93 3.33 -28.65
C HIS A 206 -19.36 3.97 -29.96
N ASN A 207 -19.68 5.27 -29.96
CA ASN A 207 -20.12 5.98 -31.16
C ASN A 207 -19.04 5.99 -32.25
N MET A 208 -17.77 6.19 -31.88
CA MET A 208 -16.64 6.13 -32.83
C MET A 208 -16.54 4.75 -33.49
N LYS A 209 -16.58 3.68 -32.68
CA LYS A 209 -16.47 2.31 -33.19
C LYS A 209 -17.71 1.86 -33.98
N ASN A 210 -18.90 2.32 -33.59
CA ASN A 210 -20.13 2.01 -34.30
C ASN A 210 -20.15 2.66 -35.69
N PHE A 211 -19.72 3.93 -35.78
CA PHE A 211 -19.55 4.62 -37.05
C PHE A 211 -18.60 3.86 -37.98
N HIS A 212 -17.42 3.45 -37.51
CA HIS A 212 -16.49 2.69 -38.34
C HIS A 212 -17.06 1.35 -38.85
N LYS A 213 -17.94 0.70 -38.07
CA LYS A 213 -18.57 -0.57 -38.46
C LYS A 213 -19.66 -0.41 -39.53
N GLU A 214 -20.32 0.74 -39.60
CA GLU A 214 -21.35 1.03 -40.61
C GLU A 214 -20.77 1.41 -41.97
N PHE A 215 -19.49 1.80 -42.01
CA PHE A 215 -18.76 2.21 -43.24
C PHE A 215 -17.61 1.27 -43.62
N SER A 216 -17.58 0.04 -43.08
CA SER A 216 -16.65 -1.04 -43.45
C SER A 216 -17.43 -2.23 -44.00
#